data_AF-A0A7S3LCY2-F1
#
_entry.id   AF-A0A7S3LCY2-F1
#
_cell.length_a   1.000
_cell.length_b   1.000
_cell.length_c   1.000
_cell.angle_alpha   90.00
_cell.angle_beta   90.00
_cell.angle_gamma   90.00
#
_symmetry.space_group_name_H-M   'P 1'
#
loop_
_entity.id
_entity.type
_entity.pdbx_description
1 polymer ?
#
loop_
_entity_poly.entity_id
_entity_poly.type
_entity_poly.pdbx_seq_one_letter_code
_entity_poly.pdbx_strand_id
1 'polypeptide(L)'
;ISDAQMQRMFGAVRAFYDLPLSCKEALRMDRPEFPIGGVGYLPLHHRKLPTRSTGNVNEAFVVKQQSGAVQIALEDNPWPDEHVLPGFQTTVTAYAQRLERLALRLLPLYARALGVDPQFFDPAFTSPMVRLRMTKYPPTTNHPDTAFGIAPHVDTSFMTILAQDSEGLVIFSEQRQ
;
A
#
# COMPACT_ATOMS: atom_id res chain seq x y z
N ILE A 1 -0.46 -15.80 -5.98
CA ILE A 1 -1.80 -15.18 -5.86
C ILE A 1 -2.51 -15.47 -7.19
N SER A 2 -3.78 -15.88 -7.20
CA SER A 2 -4.48 -16.21 -8.45
C SER A 2 -5.13 -14.98 -9.08
N ASP A 3 -5.42 -15.03 -10.37
CA ASP A 3 -6.08 -13.95 -11.10
C ASP A 3 -7.44 -13.57 -10.47
N ALA A 4 -8.22 -14.57 -10.06
CA ALA A 4 -9.49 -14.35 -9.36
C ALA A 4 -9.30 -13.59 -8.03
N GLN A 5 -8.16 -13.77 -7.34
CA GLN A 5 -7.85 -13.01 -6.13
C GLN A 5 -7.44 -11.58 -6.44
N MET A 6 -6.65 -11.38 -7.51
CA MET A 6 -6.29 -10.06 -8.00
C MET A 6 -7.53 -9.26 -8.41
N GLN A 7 -8.43 -9.87 -9.19
CA GLN A 7 -9.68 -9.26 -9.63
C GLN A 7 -10.57 -8.87 -8.44
N ARG A 8 -10.70 -9.75 -7.42
CA ARG A 8 -11.41 -9.42 -6.19
C ARG A 8 -10.80 -8.24 -5.45
N MET A 9 -9.47 -8.20 -5.33
CA MET A 9 -8.77 -7.11 -4.67
C MET A 9 -8.97 -5.78 -5.41
N PHE A 10 -8.74 -5.74 -6.73
CA PHE A 10 -8.98 -4.53 -7.52
C PHE A 10 -10.45 -4.11 -7.50
N GLY A 11 -11.39 -5.06 -7.55
CA GLY A 11 -12.82 -4.78 -7.41
C GLY A 11 -13.17 -4.12 -6.08
N ALA A 12 -12.65 -4.65 -4.97
CA ALA A 12 -12.85 -4.07 -3.64
C ALA A 12 -12.26 -2.66 -3.53
N VAL A 13 -11.08 -2.42 -4.10
CA VAL A 13 -10.43 -1.10 -4.13
C VAL A 13 -11.25 -0.10 -4.96
N ARG A 14 -11.77 -0.50 -6.13
CA ARG A 14 -12.64 0.37 -6.94
C ARG A 14 -13.91 0.73 -6.17
N ALA A 15 -14.58 -0.25 -5.57
CA ALA A 15 -15.78 -0.03 -4.78
C ALA A 15 -15.53 0.94 -3.60
N PHE A 16 -14.39 0.84 -2.92
CA PHE A 16 -13.98 1.81 -1.90
C PHE A 16 -13.86 3.23 -2.46
N TYR A 17 -13.22 3.40 -3.62
CA TYR A 17 -13.02 4.73 -4.20
C TYR A 17 -14.28 5.34 -4.82
N ASP A 18 -15.29 4.53 -5.10
CA ASP A 18 -16.60 4.94 -5.60
C ASP A 18 -17.57 5.32 -4.46
N LEU A 19 -17.19 5.11 -3.20
CA LEU A 19 -17.92 5.63 -2.05
C LEU A 19 -18.02 7.17 -2.08
N PRO A 20 -19.08 7.75 -1.48
CA PRO A 20 -19.17 9.19 -1.26
C PRO A 20 -17.91 9.72 -0.56
N LEU A 21 -17.47 10.92 -0.95
CA LEU A 21 -16.26 11.53 -0.38
C LEU A 21 -16.33 11.64 1.15
N SER A 22 -17.51 11.93 1.71
CA SER A 22 -17.74 11.98 3.16
C SER A 22 -17.41 10.65 3.87
N CYS A 23 -17.73 9.51 3.25
CA CYS A 23 -17.39 8.20 3.79
C CYS A 23 -15.88 7.96 3.79
N LYS A 24 -15.17 8.36 2.73
CA LYS A 24 -13.70 8.25 2.64
C LYS A 24 -13.00 9.21 3.62
N GLU A 25 -13.46 10.45 3.72
CA GLU A 25 -12.93 11.46 4.65
C GLU A 25 -13.16 11.11 6.11
N ALA A 26 -14.22 10.36 6.44
CA ALA A 26 -14.39 9.80 7.79
C ALA A 26 -13.25 8.84 8.18
N LEU A 27 -12.49 8.32 7.22
CA LEU A 27 -11.35 7.43 7.42
C LEU A 27 -10.00 8.14 7.20
N ARG A 28 -9.98 9.48 7.21
CA ARG A 28 -8.79 10.27 6.89
C ARG A 28 -7.58 9.88 7.75
N MET A 29 -6.42 9.80 7.09
CA MET A 29 -5.16 9.45 7.72
C MET A 29 -4.73 10.45 8.78
N ASP A 30 -4.22 9.93 9.90
CA ASP A 30 -3.74 10.68 11.07
C ASP A 30 -4.80 11.58 11.70
N ARG A 31 -6.05 11.11 11.74
CA ARG A 31 -7.10 11.79 12.49
C ARG A 31 -6.83 11.72 14.00
N PRO A 32 -7.14 12.78 14.77
CA PRO A 32 -6.86 12.83 16.20
C PRO A 32 -7.51 11.70 17.01
N GLU A 33 -8.65 11.19 16.52
CA GLU A 33 -9.45 10.18 17.22
C GLU A 33 -8.93 8.74 16.99
N PHE A 34 -7.94 8.54 16.13
CA PHE A 34 -7.42 7.22 15.80
C PHE A 34 -5.99 7.02 16.33
N PRO A 35 -5.72 5.97 17.12
CA PRO A 35 -4.44 5.83 17.84
C PRO A 35 -3.27 5.42 16.95
N ILE A 36 -3.54 5.04 15.69
CA ILE A 36 -2.55 4.49 14.79
C ILE A 36 -2.20 5.52 13.72
N GLY A 37 -0.94 5.97 13.72
CA GLY A 37 -0.41 6.87 12.70
C GLY A 37 -0.08 6.20 11.37
N GLY A 38 -0.17 6.94 10.28
CA GLY A 38 0.22 6.56 8.92
C GLY A 38 -0.70 5.54 8.26
N VAL A 39 -1.95 5.42 8.71
CA VAL A 39 -3.00 4.56 8.14
C VAL A 39 -4.26 5.38 7.86
N GLY A 40 -5.11 4.90 6.97
CA GLY A 40 -6.33 5.56 6.55
C GLY A 40 -6.25 6.20 5.16
N TYR A 41 -7.23 7.04 4.87
CA TYR A 41 -7.46 7.66 3.58
C TYR A 41 -6.64 8.94 3.40
N LEU A 42 -6.05 9.07 2.21
CA LEU A 42 -5.35 10.24 1.71
C LEU A 42 -6.13 10.78 0.50
N PRO A 43 -6.71 11.99 0.59
CA PRO A 43 -7.46 12.58 -0.51
C PRO A 43 -6.54 13.11 -1.61
N LEU A 44 -7.13 13.46 -2.76
CA LEU A 44 -6.41 14.12 -3.84
C LEU A 44 -5.68 15.37 -3.33
N HIS A 45 -4.47 15.61 -3.85
CA HIS A 45 -3.56 16.69 -3.42
C HIS A 45 -3.02 16.54 -1.99
N HIS A 46 -3.06 15.34 -1.39
CA HIS A 46 -2.35 15.06 -0.15
C HIS A 46 -0.83 15.30 -0.29
N ARG A 47 -0.19 15.73 0.79
CA ARG A 47 1.26 16.04 0.83
C ARG A 47 2.08 15.01 1.62
N LYS A 48 1.57 13.78 1.76
CA LYS A 48 2.21 12.70 2.53
C LYS A 48 2.53 11.53 1.61
N LEU A 49 3.59 10.78 1.90
CA LEU A 49 3.88 9.48 1.26
C LEU A 49 3.83 9.51 -0.29
N PRO A 50 4.74 10.21 -0.99
CA PRO A 50 5.83 11.05 -0.48
C PRO A 50 5.38 12.49 -0.19
N THR A 51 6.23 13.24 0.52
CA THR A 51 5.99 14.66 0.75
C THR A 51 6.17 15.48 -0.52
N ARG A 52 5.14 16.25 -0.89
CA ARG A 52 5.14 17.07 -2.10
C ARG A 52 4.43 18.40 -1.83
N SER A 53 5.11 19.52 -2.06
CA SER A 53 4.58 20.87 -1.79
C SER A 53 3.31 21.18 -2.58
N THR A 54 3.25 20.74 -3.84
CA THR A 54 2.09 20.92 -4.74
C THR A 54 0.97 19.90 -4.50
N GLY A 55 1.17 18.93 -3.59
CA GLY A 55 0.27 17.79 -3.40
C GLY A 55 0.43 16.72 -4.48
N ASN A 56 0.14 15.47 -4.12
CA ASN A 56 0.13 14.33 -5.03
C ASN A 56 -1.20 14.21 -5.76
N VAL A 57 -1.16 13.85 -7.05
CA VAL A 57 -2.33 13.68 -7.93
C VAL A 57 -2.78 12.23 -7.89
N ASN A 58 -3.08 11.74 -6.69
CA ASN A 58 -3.68 10.45 -6.45
C ASN A 58 -4.52 10.51 -5.17
N GLU A 59 -5.42 9.56 -5.01
CA GLU A 59 -5.99 9.21 -3.72
C GLU A 59 -5.34 7.91 -3.24
N ALA A 60 -5.23 7.69 -1.94
CA ALA A 60 -4.67 6.47 -1.38
C ALA A 60 -5.44 6.02 -0.12
N PHE A 61 -5.49 4.71 0.12
CA PHE A 61 -5.95 4.14 1.39
C PHE A 61 -4.86 3.19 1.88
N VAL A 62 -4.39 3.43 3.11
CA VAL A 62 -3.22 2.76 3.66
C VAL A 62 -3.63 1.97 4.89
N VAL A 63 -3.26 0.69 4.91
CA VAL A 63 -3.37 -0.16 6.10
C VAL A 63 -2.00 -0.74 6.45
N LYS A 64 -1.79 -1.07 7.71
CA LYS A 64 -0.55 -1.70 8.15
C LYS A 64 -0.78 -2.78 9.19
N GLN A 65 0.14 -3.73 9.24
CA GLN A 65 0.26 -4.74 10.27
C GLN A 65 1.67 -4.63 10.85
N GLN A 66 1.80 -4.78 12.15
CA GLN A 66 3.10 -4.80 12.81
C GLN A 66 3.03 -5.67 14.06
N SER A 67 4.02 -6.51 14.22
CA SER A 67 4.29 -7.23 15.46
C SER A 67 5.48 -6.58 16.18
N GLY A 68 5.49 -6.55 17.51
CA GLY A 68 6.57 -5.96 18.30
C GLY A 68 6.07 -5.25 19.56
N ALA A 69 6.81 -4.24 20.02
CA ALA A 69 6.50 -3.48 21.24
C ALA A 69 5.12 -2.80 21.18
N VAL A 70 4.68 -2.40 19.98
CA VAL A 70 3.30 -1.99 19.69
C VAL A 70 2.77 -2.96 18.65
N GLN A 71 1.82 -3.80 19.07
CA GLN A 71 1.11 -4.71 18.19
C GLN A 71 0.01 -3.94 17.46
N ILE A 72 -0.03 -4.10 16.14
CA ILE A 72 -1.04 -3.54 15.25
C ILE A 72 -1.48 -4.67 14.34
N ALA A 73 -2.66 -5.21 14.61
CA ALA A 73 -3.30 -6.19 13.76
C ALA A 73 -4.01 -5.49 12.59
N LEU A 74 -4.34 -6.24 11.53
CA LEU A 74 -5.00 -5.64 10.37
C LEU A 74 -6.38 -5.10 10.74
N GLU A 75 -7.09 -5.78 11.62
CA GLU A 75 -8.37 -5.37 12.20
C GLU A 75 -8.32 -4.02 12.94
N ASP A 76 -7.15 -3.61 13.44
CA ASP A 76 -6.97 -2.34 14.14
C ASP A 76 -6.90 -1.13 13.19
N ASN A 77 -6.92 -1.33 11.87
CA ASN A 77 -6.89 -0.23 10.89
C ASN A 77 -8.27 0.46 10.77
N PRO A 78 -8.34 1.70 10.27
CA PRO A 78 -9.60 2.41 10.14
C PRO A 78 -10.37 1.89 8.92
N TRP A 79 -11.20 0.87 9.12
CA TRP A 79 -12.01 0.26 8.06
C TRP A 79 -13.32 1.04 7.81
N PRO A 80 -13.83 1.05 6.56
CA PRO A 80 -15.22 1.44 6.33
C PRO A 80 -16.15 0.48 7.09
N ASP A 81 -17.28 1.01 7.55
CA ASP A 81 -18.31 0.21 8.20
C ASP A 81 -18.79 -0.93 7.26
N GLU A 82 -18.99 -2.13 7.81
CA GLU A 82 -19.38 -3.32 7.05
C GLU A 82 -20.73 -3.13 6.35
N HIS A 83 -21.63 -2.29 6.87
CA HIS A 83 -22.88 -1.93 6.20
C HIS A 83 -22.69 -0.95 5.03
N VAL A 84 -21.61 -0.16 5.04
CA VAL A 84 -21.28 0.80 3.98
C VAL A 84 -20.53 0.13 2.84
N LEU A 85 -19.57 -0.75 3.17
CA LEU A 85 -18.79 -1.48 2.16
C LEU A 85 -18.52 -2.93 2.59
N PRO A 86 -19.51 -3.83 2.42
CA PRO A 86 -19.44 -5.21 2.89
C PRO A 86 -18.23 -5.98 2.32
N GLY A 87 -17.55 -6.73 3.19
CA GLY A 87 -16.46 -7.64 2.83
C GLY A 87 -15.16 -6.96 2.40
N PHE A 88 -15.07 -5.62 2.47
CA PHE A 88 -13.85 -4.90 2.10
C PHE A 88 -12.68 -5.26 3.02
N GLN A 89 -12.87 -5.17 4.34
CA GLN A 89 -11.85 -5.55 5.32
C GLN A 89 -11.38 -6.99 5.10
N THR A 90 -12.31 -7.94 4.97
CA THR A 90 -11.97 -9.36 4.74
C THR A 90 -11.14 -9.55 3.47
N THR A 91 -11.51 -8.89 2.38
CA THR A 91 -10.80 -8.99 1.09
C THR A 91 -9.39 -8.44 1.19
N VAL A 92 -9.23 -7.23 1.76
CA VAL A 92 -7.94 -6.56 1.91
C VAL A 92 -7.02 -7.33 2.86
N THR A 93 -7.55 -7.81 3.99
CA THR A 93 -6.80 -8.60 4.98
C THR A 93 -6.29 -9.91 4.37
N ALA A 94 -7.15 -10.64 3.67
CA ALA A 94 -6.76 -11.89 3.02
C ALA A 94 -5.68 -11.67 1.94
N TYR A 95 -5.74 -10.53 1.23
CA TYR A 95 -4.74 -10.15 0.25
C TYR A 95 -3.39 -9.79 0.91
N ALA A 96 -3.41 -8.96 1.97
CA ALA A 96 -2.22 -8.58 2.72
C ALA A 96 -1.46 -9.79 3.27
N GLN A 97 -2.17 -10.74 3.90
CA GLN A 97 -1.57 -11.99 4.41
C GLN A 97 -0.98 -12.88 3.31
N ARG A 98 -1.54 -12.86 2.10
CA ARG A 98 -0.97 -13.57 0.94
C ARG A 98 0.32 -12.91 0.45
N LEU A 99 0.36 -11.58 0.42
CA LEU A 99 1.56 -10.82 0.07
C LEU A 99 2.66 -10.99 1.11
N GLU A 100 2.33 -11.01 2.40
CA GLU A 100 3.30 -11.27 3.47
C GLU A 100 3.96 -12.65 3.30
N ARG A 101 3.16 -13.71 3.12
CA ARG A 101 3.70 -15.05 2.85
C ARG A 101 4.55 -15.11 1.58
N LEU A 102 4.18 -14.35 0.55
CA LEU A 102 4.99 -14.25 -0.67
C LEU A 102 6.32 -13.56 -0.39
N ALA A 103 6.32 -12.43 0.31
CA ALA A 103 7.52 -11.68 0.68
C ALA A 103 8.49 -12.54 1.50
N LEU A 104 7.99 -13.27 2.51
CA LEU A 104 8.82 -14.19 3.31
C LEU A 104 9.45 -15.29 2.44
N ARG A 105 8.73 -15.82 1.44
CA ARG A 105 9.27 -16.82 0.51
C ARG A 105 10.32 -16.26 -0.46
N LEU A 106 10.39 -14.94 -0.64
CA LEU A 106 11.42 -14.31 -1.46
C LEU A 106 12.74 -14.12 -0.69
N LEU A 107 12.73 -14.08 0.65
CA LEU A 107 13.94 -13.81 1.45
C LEU A 107 15.11 -14.75 1.12
N PRO A 108 14.93 -16.08 0.99
CA PRO A 108 16.04 -16.96 0.63
C PRO A 108 16.60 -16.68 -0.78
N LEU A 109 15.81 -16.10 -1.69
CA LEU A 109 16.28 -15.71 -3.02
C LEU A 109 17.20 -14.49 -2.94
N TYR A 110 16.84 -13.51 -2.11
CA TYR A 110 17.72 -12.36 -1.83
C TYR A 110 19.02 -12.80 -1.17
N ALA A 111 18.94 -13.69 -0.18
CA ALA A 111 20.11 -14.24 0.49
C ALA A 111 21.05 -14.93 -0.51
N ARG A 112 20.48 -15.77 -1.38
CA ARG A 112 21.24 -16.45 -2.44
C ARG A 112 21.89 -15.46 -3.41
N ALA A 113 21.18 -14.42 -3.83
CA ALA A 113 21.72 -13.40 -4.75
C ALA A 113 22.89 -12.62 -4.14
N LEU A 114 22.91 -12.47 -2.82
CA LEU A 114 23.97 -11.80 -2.05
C LEU A 114 25.11 -12.75 -1.66
N GLY A 115 24.99 -14.06 -1.92
CA GLY A 115 25.99 -15.05 -1.53
C GLY A 115 26.08 -15.31 -0.02
N VAL A 116 25.01 -15.04 0.73
CA VAL A 116 24.92 -15.27 2.18
C VAL A 116 24.06 -16.50 2.50
N ASP A 117 24.01 -16.87 3.78
CA ASP A 117 23.19 -18.00 4.26
C ASP A 117 21.70 -17.81 3.88
N PRO A 118 21.00 -18.86 3.39
CA PRO A 118 19.58 -18.75 3.00
C PRO A 118 18.64 -18.23 4.11
N GLN A 119 19.01 -18.41 5.38
CA GLN A 119 18.27 -17.98 6.57
C GLN A 119 18.79 -16.66 7.14
N PHE A 120 19.74 -15.99 6.48
CA PHE A 120 20.37 -14.75 6.95
C PHE A 120 19.35 -13.67 7.35
N PHE A 121 18.24 -13.57 6.62
CA PHE A 121 17.19 -12.58 6.88
C PHE A 121 16.14 -13.03 7.91
N ASP A 122 16.03 -14.32 8.24
CA ASP A 122 14.96 -14.85 9.09
C ASP A 122 14.83 -14.10 10.43
N PRO A 123 15.92 -13.77 11.16
CA PRO A 123 15.81 -13.04 12.42
C PRO A 123 15.15 -11.67 12.28
N ALA A 124 15.42 -10.97 11.17
CA ALA A 124 14.86 -9.64 10.89
C ALA A 124 13.38 -9.67 10.47
N PHE A 125 12.87 -10.85 10.08
CA PHE A 125 11.50 -11.05 9.60
C PHE A 125 10.66 -11.92 10.54
N THR A 126 11.07 -12.07 11.80
CA THR A 126 10.26 -12.73 12.86
C THR A 126 8.98 -11.95 13.20
N SER A 127 8.98 -10.64 12.97
CA SER A 127 7.86 -9.73 13.24
C SER A 127 7.85 -8.59 12.23
N PRO A 128 7.58 -8.88 10.94
CA PRO A 128 7.72 -7.90 9.89
C PRO A 128 6.62 -6.84 9.98
N MET A 129 6.96 -5.59 9.68
CA MET A 129 5.96 -4.57 9.41
C MET A 129 5.48 -4.72 7.95
N VAL A 130 4.18 -4.91 7.78
CA VAL A 130 3.53 -4.93 6.47
C VAL A 130 2.77 -3.64 6.30
N ARG A 131 2.94 -2.96 5.16
CA ARG A 131 2.14 -1.80 4.77
C ARG A 131 1.54 -2.06 3.39
N LEU A 132 0.22 -1.97 3.31
CA LEU A 132 -0.49 -2.06 2.04
C LEU A 132 -1.06 -0.70 1.68
N ARG A 133 -0.64 -0.18 0.53
CA ARG A 133 -1.14 1.07 -0.04
C ARG A 133 -2.00 0.76 -1.26
N MET A 134 -3.30 0.97 -1.13
CA MET A 134 -4.23 0.98 -2.26
C MET A 134 -4.23 2.40 -2.83
N THR A 135 -4.08 2.56 -4.14
CA THR A 135 -3.94 3.88 -4.78
C THR A 135 -4.85 3.97 -6.00
N LYS A 136 -5.52 5.12 -6.17
CA LYS A 136 -6.26 5.47 -7.39
C LYS A 136 -5.69 6.76 -7.96
N TYR A 137 -5.34 6.71 -9.24
CA TYR A 137 -5.00 7.90 -10.01
C TYR A 137 -6.24 8.35 -10.78
N PRO A 138 -6.59 9.65 -10.77
CA PRO A 138 -7.66 10.16 -11.62
C PRO A 138 -7.25 10.06 -13.10
N PRO A 139 -8.21 9.98 -14.03
CA PRO A 139 -7.92 10.10 -15.46
C PRO A 139 -7.18 11.41 -15.75
N THR A 140 -6.05 11.33 -16.42
CA THR A 140 -5.24 12.48 -16.80
C THR A 140 -5.78 13.08 -18.10
N THR A 141 -6.33 14.30 -18.04
CA THR A 141 -6.86 14.97 -19.24
C THR A 141 -5.88 15.96 -19.87
N ASN A 142 -4.93 16.52 -19.10
CA ASN A 142 -3.95 17.50 -19.57
C ASN A 142 -2.78 17.65 -18.57
N HIS A 143 -1.72 16.85 -18.73
CA HIS A 143 -0.51 17.00 -17.93
C HIS A 143 0.70 17.07 -18.86
N PRO A 144 1.59 18.06 -18.70
CA PRO A 144 2.88 18.06 -19.42
C PRO A 144 3.65 16.79 -19.05
N ASP A 145 4.56 16.33 -19.92
CA ASP A 145 5.37 15.11 -19.71
C ASP A 145 6.14 15.06 -18.38
N THR A 146 6.22 16.18 -17.67
CA THR A 146 6.86 16.36 -16.36
C THR A 146 5.92 16.21 -15.16
N ALA A 147 4.62 16.03 -15.36
CA ALA A 147 3.64 15.96 -14.27
C ALA A 147 3.47 14.52 -13.78
N PHE A 148 4.18 14.18 -12.71
CA PHE A 148 4.02 12.91 -12.01
C PHE A 148 2.74 12.88 -11.16
N GLY A 149 2.07 11.72 -11.13
CA GLY A 149 0.99 11.44 -10.19
C GLY A 149 1.47 11.53 -8.73
N ILE A 150 2.54 10.81 -8.40
CA ILE A 150 3.29 10.95 -7.15
C ILE A 150 4.72 11.39 -7.46
N ALA A 151 5.34 12.19 -6.58
CA ALA A 151 6.72 12.64 -6.81
C ALA A 151 7.69 11.44 -6.95
N PRO A 152 8.77 11.55 -7.76
CA PRO A 152 9.86 10.57 -7.74
C PRO A 152 10.37 10.36 -6.31
N HIS A 153 10.47 9.10 -5.88
CA HIS A 153 10.89 8.73 -4.53
C HIS A 153 11.41 7.28 -4.53
N VAL A 154 11.99 6.89 -3.39
CA VAL A 154 12.28 5.50 -3.05
C VAL A 154 11.41 5.09 -1.86
N ASP A 155 10.99 3.84 -1.84
CA ASP A 155 10.35 3.26 -0.66
C ASP A 155 11.40 3.04 0.45
N THR A 156 10.95 3.09 1.70
CA THR A 156 11.80 2.88 2.88
C THR A 156 11.73 1.45 3.44
N SER A 157 11.01 0.55 2.75
CA SER A 157 10.88 -0.87 3.12
C SER A 157 12.02 -1.71 2.54
N PHE A 158 12.20 -2.92 3.08
CA PHE A 158 13.13 -3.91 2.53
C PHE A 158 12.77 -4.33 1.09
N MET A 159 11.47 -4.48 0.81
CA MET A 159 10.96 -4.79 -0.52
C MET A 159 9.57 -4.21 -0.75
N THR A 160 9.23 -4.03 -2.02
CA THR A 160 7.91 -3.62 -2.48
C THR A 160 7.42 -4.61 -3.53
N ILE A 161 6.21 -5.15 -3.33
CA ILE A 161 5.50 -5.99 -4.30
C ILE A 161 4.34 -5.16 -4.82
N LEU A 162 4.36 -4.85 -6.11
CA LEU A 162 3.41 -3.96 -6.75
C LEU A 162 2.55 -4.72 -7.76
N ALA A 163 1.25 -4.46 -7.72
CA ALA A 163 0.32 -4.86 -8.76
C ALA A 163 -0.43 -3.62 -9.27
N GLN A 164 -0.66 -3.57 -10.58
CA GLN A 164 -1.34 -2.46 -11.25
C GLN A 164 -2.42 -2.99 -12.19
N ASP A 165 -3.51 -2.25 -12.34
CA ASP A 165 -4.60 -2.53 -13.28
C ASP A 165 -4.60 -1.56 -14.48
N SER A 166 -3.64 -0.65 -14.52
CA SER A 166 -3.41 0.36 -15.56
C SER A 166 -1.92 0.67 -15.68
N GLU A 167 -1.51 1.20 -16.83
CA GLU A 167 -0.14 1.65 -17.07
C GLU A 167 0.13 3.01 -16.42
N GLY A 168 1.41 3.35 -16.20
CA GLY A 168 1.81 4.68 -15.69
C GLY A 168 2.97 4.67 -14.70
N LEU A 169 3.38 3.50 -14.19
CA LEU A 169 4.58 3.39 -13.35
C LEU A 169 5.84 3.55 -14.19
N VAL A 170 6.74 4.44 -13.75
CA VAL A 170 8.09 4.59 -14.27
C VAL A 170 9.08 4.34 -13.14
N ILE A 171 10.05 3.46 -13.37
CA ILE A 171 11.14 3.16 -12.43
C ILE A 171 12.43 3.71 -13.02
N PHE A 172 13.08 4.62 -12.31
CA PHE A 172 14.42 5.07 -12.68
C PHE A 172 15.41 3.93 -12.41
N SER A 173 16.16 3.53 -13.44
CA SER A 173 17.28 2.62 -13.31
C SER A 173 18.51 3.30 -13.88
N GLU A 174 19.53 3.48 -13.05
CA GLU A 174 20.85 3.83 -13.55
C GLU A 174 21.44 2.62 -14.30
N GLN A 175 22.06 2.86 -15.46
CA GLN A 175 22.81 1.80 -16.14
C GLN A 175 24.01 1.44 -15.28
N ARG A 176 24.08 0.18 -14.82
CA ARG A 176 25.28 -0.33 -14.16
C ARG A 176 26.40 -0.41 -15.20
N GLN A 177 27.46 0.39 -15.00
CA GLN A 177 28.72 0.26 -15.75
C GLN A 177 29.45 -1.03 -15.36
#